data_AF-A0A450U7U5-F1
#
_entry.id   AF-A0A450U7U5-F1
#
_cell.length_a   1.000
_cell.length_b   1.000
_cell.length_c   1.000
_cell.angle_alpha   90.00
_cell.angle_beta   90.00
_cell.angle_gamma   90.00
#
_symmetry.space_group_name_H-M   'P 1'
#
loop_
_entity.id
_entity.type
_entity.pdbx_description
1 polymer ?
#
loop_
_entity_poly.entity_id
_entity_poly.type
_entity_poly.pdbx_seq_one_letter_code
_entity_poly.pdbx_strand_id
1 'polypeptide(L)'
;MNENFGKSLIYVPDMAVLSQRNAEEIKNDHRGRWGVAAEGVVLPVCTATGVPFKNNFTAEKTIRYKGRAEEFLLGDVVAEFARLGLDIYLTLDPTLHFIKSDSLHIIDISGDSSAQACFSKKRTKQLLTYLAKKAIEITTEECARARGEHGADAKTAGVAIDLTNILPMGASNERIELTCFCSECREQLSGYMPRGKRLIELFETFPSPWNMALKDAGSGIRQIDELEWDISPERIIGLSKMKGFESFENLEQDSREQATALREYLHVRHGQVTQTVKDLFAGMDLNGKKRILITEGSHYDWTSGTFLMRLDDTSICDELWFNPTANDFDIKEVQYRSFLWKRSTYFLNAFFQMLNQSQDSYMRTYTGLAKRTVGEVKNLLELRMRQVLSSGITEKLDLFMLPDIIEGNGAGRIGFVAPCIDENICVSLVRKAKIPEGANEDQGNDDPNEMLKKLMGLVGTDSEKK
;
A
#
# COMPACT_ATOMS: atom_id res chain seq x y z
N MET A 1 -3.63 31.80 16.17
CA MET A 1 -2.23 31.53 15.80
C MET A 1 -2.12 30.12 15.21
N ASN A 2 -2.86 29.84 14.12
CA ASN A 2 -3.13 28.46 13.65
C ASN A 2 -3.19 28.35 12.10
N GLU A 3 -2.78 29.38 11.35
CA GLU A 3 -2.98 29.46 9.90
C GLU A 3 -1.89 28.71 9.09
N ASN A 4 -0.80 28.28 9.71
CA ASN A 4 0.38 27.72 9.02
C ASN A 4 0.37 26.20 8.76
N PHE A 5 -0.70 25.48 9.09
CA PHE A 5 -0.71 24.00 8.97
C PHE A 5 -1.48 23.48 7.75
N GLY A 6 -2.21 24.37 7.07
CA GLY A 6 -2.85 24.08 5.79
C GLY A 6 -4.03 23.12 5.90
N LYS A 7 -4.35 22.54 4.75
CA LYS A 7 -5.45 21.60 4.60
C LYS A 7 -5.07 20.26 5.23
N SER A 8 -5.73 19.87 6.32
CA SER A 8 -5.46 18.59 6.97
C SER A 8 -6.51 17.53 6.63
N LEU A 9 -6.06 16.31 6.35
CA LEU A 9 -6.93 15.16 6.10
C LEU A 9 -6.73 14.08 7.15
N ILE A 10 -7.82 13.41 7.52
CA ILE A 10 -7.81 12.23 8.37
C ILE A 10 -7.71 11.00 7.48
N TYR A 11 -6.72 10.14 7.66
CA TYR A 11 -6.59 8.91 6.90
C TYR A 11 -7.06 7.71 7.73
N VAL A 12 -8.09 7.00 7.25
CA VAL A 12 -8.56 5.75 7.85
C VAL A 12 -7.80 4.60 7.17
N PRO A 13 -6.81 3.97 7.82
CA PRO A 13 -5.98 2.95 7.16
C PRO A 13 -6.75 1.67 6.85
N ASP A 14 -7.73 1.31 7.68
CA ASP A 14 -8.61 0.17 7.47
C ASP A 14 -9.93 0.43 8.21
N MET A 15 -11.04 -0.07 7.68
CA MET A 15 -12.37 0.11 8.29
C MET A 15 -12.47 -0.54 9.68
N ALA A 16 -11.60 -1.49 10.02
CA ALA A 16 -11.52 -2.08 11.36
C ALA A 16 -11.28 -1.03 12.46
N VAL A 17 -10.68 0.13 12.14
CA VAL A 17 -10.52 1.25 13.07
C VAL A 17 -11.89 1.74 13.59
N LEU A 18 -12.92 1.69 12.75
CA LEU A 18 -14.27 2.17 13.10
C LEU A 18 -14.97 1.30 14.15
N SER A 19 -14.44 0.10 14.42
CA SER A 19 -14.89 -0.74 15.54
C SER A 19 -14.40 -0.23 16.91
N GLN A 20 -13.45 0.71 16.92
CA GLN A 20 -12.83 1.28 18.12
C GLN A 20 -13.13 2.77 18.31
N ARG A 21 -13.40 3.49 17.21
CA ARG A 21 -13.73 4.92 17.20
C ARG A 21 -14.80 5.24 16.17
N ASN A 22 -15.79 6.04 16.52
CA ASN A 22 -16.75 6.56 15.54
C ASN A 22 -16.22 7.84 14.84
N ALA A 23 -16.95 8.34 13.85
CA ALA A 23 -16.53 9.49 13.03
C ALA A 23 -16.35 10.78 13.85
N GLU A 24 -17.21 11.02 14.84
CA GLU A 24 -17.13 12.21 15.70
C GLU A 24 -15.92 12.15 16.63
N GLU A 25 -15.66 11.00 17.25
CA GLU A 25 -14.45 10.76 18.05
C GLU A 25 -13.19 10.94 17.19
N ILE A 26 -13.15 10.37 15.97
CA ILE A 26 -12.02 10.51 15.05
C ILE A 26 -11.76 11.98 14.69
N LYS A 27 -12.81 12.74 14.36
CA LYS A 27 -12.71 14.17 14.04
C LYS A 27 -12.21 14.99 15.23
N ASN A 28 -12.73 14.72 16.42
CA ASN A 28 -12.35 15.42 17.65
C ASN A 28 -10.92 15.07 18.08
N ASP A 29 -10.53 13.81 17.99
CA ASP A 29 -9.17 13.34 18.28
C ASP A 29 -8.14 13.99 17.34
N HIS A 30 -8.46 14.10 16.04
CA HIS A 30 -7.61 14.81 15.07
C HIS A 30 -7.41 16.28 15.45
N ARG A 31 -8.51 16.99 15.74
CA ARG A 31 -8.44 18.40 16.16
C ARG A 31 -7.67 18.55 17.48
N GLY A 32 -7.87 17.65 18.43
CA GLY A 32 -7.17 17.65 19.71
C GLY A 32 -5.66 17.42 19.55
N ARG A 33 -5.27 16.44 18.73
CA ARG A 33 -3.86 16.08 18.49
C ARG A 33 -3.12 17.17 17.72
N TRP A 34 -3.68 17.64 16.61
CA TRP A 34 -2.98 18.53 15.70
C TRP A 34 -3.27 20.01 15.96
N GLY A 35 -4.34 20.33 16.68
CA GLY A 35 -4.81 21.69 16.87
C GLY A 35 -5.47 22.30 15.62
N VAL A 36 -5.71 21.51 14.58
CA VAL A 36 -6.24 21.94 13.26
C VAL A 36 -7.49 21.12 12.95
N ALA A 37 -8.52 21.76 12.41
CA ALA A 37 -9.69 21.05 11.93
C ALA A 37 -9.38 20.31 10.62
N ALA A 38 -9.88 19.07 10.50
CA ALA A 38 -9.80 18.34 9.24
C ALA A 38 -10.76 18.94 8.20
N GLU A 39 -10.28 19.06 6.96
CA GLU A 39 -11.11 19.41 5.79
C GLU A 39 -11.85 18.18 5.27
N GLY A 40 -11.25 17.00 5.41
CA GLY A 40 -11.81 15.76 4.90
C GLY A 40 -11.26 14.50 5.55
N VAL A 41 -11.85 13.38 5.16
CA VAL A 41 -11.45 12.03 5.56
C VAL A 41 -11.12 11.21 4.30
N VAL A 42 -10.09 10.38 4.40
CA VAL A 42 -9.71 9.42 3.38
C VAL A 42 -10.18 8.04 3.83
N LEU A 43 -11.05 7.41 3.04
CA LEU A 43 -11.67 6.12 3.32
C LEU A 43 -11.19 5.05 2.33
N PRO A 44 -10.84 3.84 2.78
CA PRO A 44 -10.40 2.79 1.89
C PRO A 44 -11.57 2.21 1.09
N VAL A 45 -11.44 2.15 -0.24
CA VAL A 45 -12.39 1.49 -1.14
C VAL A 45 -12.44 -0.01 -0.90
N CYS A 46 -11.27 -0.59 -0.61
CA CYS A 46 -11.09 -1.98 -0.24
C CYS A 46 -10.27 -2.05 1.04
N THR A 47 -10.61 -2.99 1.92
CA THR A 47 -9.86 -3.27 3.14
C THR A 47 -9.02 -4.52 2.94
N ALA A 48 -8.10 -4.79 3.87
CA ALA A 48 -7.36 -6.06 3.86
C ALA A 48 -8.30 -7.28 3.90
N THR A 49 -9.53 -7.10 4.41
CA THR A 49 -10.55 -8.16 4.58
C THR A 49 -11.49 -8.33 3.39
N GLY A 50 -11.57 -7.34 2.48
CA GLY A 50 -12.50 -7.33 1.35
C GLY A 50 -13.13 -5.97 1.06
N VAL A 51 -14.23 -6.01 0.30
CA VAL A 51 -14.90 -4.81 -0.22
C VAL A 51 -16.13 -4.47 0.64
N PRO A 52 -16.22 -3.27 1.23
CA PRO A 52 -17.30 -2.90 2.15
C PRO A 52 -18.58 -2.42 1.45
N PHE A 53 -18.92 -2.99 0.31
CA PHE A 53 -20.15 -2.69 -0.42
C PHE A 53 -20.50 -3.80 -1.41
N LYS A 54 -21.76 -3.86 -1.80
CA LYS A 54 -22.27 -4.85 -2.75
C LYS A 54 -21.56 -4.74 -4.09
N ASN A 55 -21.04 -5.87 -4.57
CA ASN A 55 -20.29 -5.96 -5.81
C ASN A 55 -20.45 -7.34 -6.45
N ASN A 56 -19.94 -7.51 -7.68
CA ASN A 56 -20.11 -8.74 -8.47
C ASN A 56 -18.98 -9.77 -8.26
N PHE A 57 -17.99 -9.49 -7.41
CA PHE A 57 -16.75 -10.27 -7.34
C PHE A 57 -16.58 -11.01 -6.01
N THR A 58 -16.99 -10.38 -4.91
CA THR A 58 -16.83 -10.90 -3.55
C THR A 58 -18.07 -10.53 -2.73
N ALA A 59 -18.39 -11.33 -1.72
CA ALA A 59 -19.39 -10.94 -0.73
C ALA A 59 -18.95 -9.64 -0.05
N GLU A 60 -19.89 -8.71 0.17
CA GLU A 60 -19.59 -7.49 0.91
C GLU A 60 -19.07 -7.79 2.31
N LYS A 61 -18.12 -6.97 2.75
CA LYS A 61 -17.56 -7.03 4.11
C LYS A 61 -18.17 -5.93 4.95
N THR A 62 -19.00 -6.35 5.90
CA THR A 62 -19.60 -5.45 6.85
C THR A 62 -18.58 -4.90 7.84
N ILE A 63 -18.85 -3.69 8.30
CA ILE A 63 -18.01 -2.93 9.21
C ILE A 63 -18.71 -2.89 10.56
N ARG A 64 -18.05 -3.42 11.59
CA ARG A 64 -18.51 -3.21 12.95
C ARG A 64 -18.24 -1.76 13.35
N TYR A 65 -19.29 -0.97 13.53
CA TYR A 65 -19.17 0.45 13.88
C TYR A 65 -19.37 0.68 15.37
N LYS A 66 -18.49 1.46 16.01
CA LYS A 66 -18.57 1.71 17.45
C LYS A 66 -19.85 2.45 17.84
N GLY A 67 -20.51 1.93 18.88
CA GLY A 67 -21.75 2.52 19.41
C GLY A 67 -22.99 2.15 18.60
N ARG A 68 -22.86 1.30 17.58
CA ARG A 68 -23.98 0.80 16.77
C ARG A 68 -24.05 -0.72 16.89
N ALA A 69 -25.27 -1.23 16.98
CA ALA A 69 -25.53 -2.67 16.98
C ALA A 69 -25.55 -3.24 15.55
N GLU A 70 -25.95 -2.40 14.59
CA GLU A 70 -26.02 -2.74 13.18
C GLU A 70 -24.64 -2.69 12.52
N GLU A 71 -24.50 -3.52 11.50
CA GLU A 71 -23.32 -3.62 10.66
C GLU A 71 -23.39 -2.61 9.51
N PHE A 72 -22.29 -1.89 9.27
CA PHE A 72 -22.22 -0.79 8.31
C PHE A 72 -21.59 -1.25 7.00
N LEU A 73 -22.02 -0.64 5.91
CA LEU A 73 -21.31 -0.66 4.63
C LEU A 73 -20.65 0.70 4.37
N LEU A 74 -19.94 0.82 3.25
CA LEU A 74 -19.24 2.04 2.85
C LEU A 74 -20.18 3.26 2.85
N GLY A 75 -21.41 3.10 2.34
CA GLY A 75 -22.39 4.19 2.28
C GLY A 75 -22.73 4.74 3.67
N ASP A 76 -22.97 3.87 4.64
CA ASP A 76 -23.28 4.26 6.03
C ASP A 76 -22.10 5.01 6.68
N VAL A 77 -20.88 4.54 6.41
CA VAL A 77 -19.65 5.21 6.89
C VAL A 77 -19.49 6.58 6.25
N VAL A 78 -19.69 6.69 4.94
CA VAL A 78 -19.65 7.97 4.21
C VAL A 78 -20.68 8.94 4.79
N ALA A 79 -21.91 8.49 5.03
CA ALA A 79 -22.97 9.32 5.58
C ALA A 79 -22.59 9.92 6.96
N GLU A 80 -21.99 9.13 7.85
CA GLU A 80 -21.54 9.61 9.17
C GLU A 80 -20.46 10.70 9.05
N PHE A 81 -19.49 10.56 8.16
CA PHE A 81 -18.44 11.58 7.96
C PHE A 81 -18.95 12.81 7.19
N ALA A 82 -19.77 12.61 6.16
CA ALA A 82 -20.34 13.68 5.36
C ALA A 82 -21.27 14.57 6.20
N ARG A 83 -22.06 14.00 7.11
CA ARG A 83 -22.88 14.72 8.09
C ARG A 83 -22.04 15.66 8.98
N LEU A 84 -20.78 15.32 9.24
CA LEU A 84 -19.84 16.16 9.99
C LEU A 84 -19.19 17.25 9.13
N GLY A 85 -19.58 17.39 7.86
CA GLY A 85 -19.06 18.38 6.91
C GLY A 85 -17.65 18.07 6.42
N LEU A 86 -17.22 16.81 6.47
CA LEU A 86 -15.91 16.40 5.99
C LEU A 86 -15.99 15.95 4.53
N ASP A 87 -15.13 16.51 3.69
CA ASP A 87 -14.97 16.03 2.32
C ASP A 87 -14.45 14.60 2.30
N ILE A 88 -14.90 13.82 1.32
CA ILE A 88 -14.57 12.40 1.24
C ILE A 88 -13.56 12.16 0.13
N TYR A 89 -12.41 11.63 0.53
CA TYR A 89 -11.40 11.09 -0.35
C TYR A 89 -11.46 9.56 -0.28
N LEU A 90 -11.19 8.89 -1.39
CA LEU A 90 -11.19 7.44 -1.46
C LEU A 90 -9.77 6.92 -1.69
N THR A 91 -9.33 5.91 -0.96
CA THR A 91 -8.04 5.24 -1.20
C THR A 91 -8.26 3.90 -1.86
N LEU A 92 -7.50 3.62 -2.91
CA LEU A 92 -7.50 2.35 -3.61
C LEU A 92 -6.17 1.64 -3.39
N ASP A 93 -6.21 0.53 -2.66
CA ASP A 93 -5.08 -0.38 -2.47
C ASP A 93 -5.03 -1.38 -3.63
N PRO A 94 -4.03 -1.29 -4.53
CA PRO A 94 -3.94 -2.15 -5.71
C PRO A 94 -3.46 -3.57 -5.42
N THR A 95 -2.98 -3.85 -4.20
CA THR A 95 -2.46 -5.16 -3.82
C THR A 95 -3.55 -6.22 -3.73
N LEU A 96 -4.80 -5.80 -3.48
CA LEU A 96 -6.00 -6.63 -3.39
C LEU A 96 -5.80 -7.91 -2.56
N HIS A 97 -5.13 -7.78 -1.40
CA HIS A 97 -4.71 -8.90 -0.56
C HIS A 97 -5.81 -9.87 -0.13
N PHE A 98 -7.08 -9.51 -0.28
CA PHE A 98 -8.23 -10.36 0.04
C PHE A 98 -8.63 -11.32 -1.10
N ILE A 99 -8.11 -11.13 -2.32
CA ILE A 99 -8.49 -11.95 -3.48
C ILE A 99 -7.76 -13.29 -3.45
N LYS A 100 -8.53 -14.36 -3.59
CA LYS A 100 -8.07 -15.75 -3.59
C LYS A 100 -7.93 -16.27 -5.02
N SER A 101 -7.11 -15.62 -5.85
CA SER A 101 -6.95 -16.02 -7.26
C SER A 101 -5.50 -15.89 -7.74
N ASP A 102 -4.86 -17.05 -7.87
CA ASP A 102 -3.49 -17.19 -8.40
C ASP A 102 -3.33 -16.56 -9.79
N SER A 103 -4.42 -16.48 -10.56
CA SER A 103 -4.42 -15.83 -11.87
C SER A 103 -4.09 -14.34 -11.81
N LEU A 104 -4.31 -13.68 -10.67
CA LEU A 104 -3.98 -12.27 -10.45
C LEU A 104 -2.65 -12.08 -9.73
N HIS A 105 -2.11 -13.12 -9.10
CA HIS A 105 -0.92 -13.04 -8.25
C HIS A 105 0.32 -12.50 -8.97
N ILE A 106 1.19 -11.87 -8.20
CA ILE A 106 2.54 -11.51 -8.61
C ILE A 106 3.34 -12.80 -8.78
N ILE A 107 4.09 -12.86 -9.87
CA ILE A 107 5.07 -13.92 -10.12
C ILE A 107 6.43 -13.27 -10.06
N ASP A 108 7.37 -13.84 -9.31
CA ASP A 108 8.75 -13.36 -9.30
C ASP A 108 9.54 -13.84 -10.52
N ILE A 109 10.80 -13.45 -10.60
CA ILE A 109 11.66 -13.79 -11.74
C ILE A 109 11.98 -15.29 -11.83
N SER A 110 11.95 -16.01 -10.70
CA SER A 110 12.17 -17.46 -10.63
C SER A 110 10.93 -18.27 -11.01
N GLY A 111 9.75 -17.65 -10.96
CA GLY A 111 8.45 -18.25 -11.27
C GLY A 111 7.57 -18.49 -10.05
N ASP A 112 8.02 -18.13 -8.85
CA ASP A 112 7.25 -18.31 -7.61
C ASP A 112 6.15 -17.25 -7.48
N SER A 113 5.03 -17.65 -6.87
CA SER A 113 3.81 -16.85 -6.77
C SER A 113 3.62 -16.23 -5.39
N SER A 114 3.30 -14.93 -5.35
CA SER A 114 2.93 -14.20 -4.13
C SER A 114 1.44 -13.84 -4.15
N ALA A 115 0.73 -14.01 -3.03
CA ALA A 115 -0.72 -13.75 -2.87
C ALA A 115 -1.15 -12.28 -3.00
N GLN A 116 -0.26 -11.43 -3.51
CA GLN A 116 -0.56 -10.06 -3.88
C GLN A 116 -0.93 -9.98 -5.35
N ALA A 117 -1.98 -9.24 -5.71
CA ALA A 117 -2.34 -9.02 -7.09
C ALA A 117 -1.27 -8.19 -7.82
N CYS A 118 -0.91 -8.59 -9.03
CA CYS A 118 -0.02 -7.80 -9.86
C CYS A 118 -0.78 -6.60 -10.43
N PHE A 119 -0.28 -5.41 -10.10
CA PHE A 119 -0.87 -4.12 -10.45
C PHE A 119 -1.10 -3.93 -11.95
N SER A 120 -0.17 -4.43 -12.77
CA SER A 120 -0.18 -4.20 -14.22
C SER A 120 -1.06 -5.16 -15.02
N LYS A 121 -1.57 -6.24 -14.40
CA LYS A 121 -2.42 -7.22 -15.11
C LYS A 121 -3.73 -6.58 -15.55
N LYS A 122 -4.16 -6.85 -16.78
CA LYS A 122 -5.40 -6.32 -17.36
C LYS A 122 -6.62 -6.58 -16.47
N ARG A 123 -6.75 -7.78 -15.91
CA ARG A 123 -7.86 -8.14 -15.02
C ARG A 123 -7.81 -7.40 -13.69
N THR A 124 -6.62 -7.20 -13.11
CA THR A 124 -6.42 -6.38 -11.91
C THR A 124 -6.89 -4.95 -12.18
N LYS A 125 -6.45 -4.35 -13.31
CA LYS A 125 -6.87 -3.00 -13.71
C LYS A 125 -8.39 -2.88 -13.87
N GLN A 126 -9.02 -3.85 -14.54
CA GLN A 126 -10.48 -3.88 -14.71
C GLN A 126 -11.23 -3.92 -13.37
N LEU A 127 -10.76 -4.76 -12.45
CA LEU A 127 -11.34 -4.89 -11.13
C LEU A 127 -11.18 -3.62 -10.30
N LEU A 128 -9.97 -3.07 -10.24
CA LEU A 128 -9.67 -1.81 -9.54
C LEU A 128 -10.54 -0.66 -10.06
N THR A 129 -10.65 -0.51 -11.39
CA THR A 129 -11.51 0.50 -12.00
C THR A 129 -12.98 0.31 -11.64
N TYR A 130 -13.49 -0.92 -11.67
CA TYR A 130 -14.88 -1.20 -11.28
C TYR A 130 -15.13 -0.82 -9.82
N LEU A 131 -14.26 -1.27 -8.90
CA LEU A 131 -14.42 -1.03 -7.47
C LEU A 131 -14.37 0.46 -7.16
N ALA A 132 -13.42 1.18 -7.77
CA ALA A 132 -13.31 2.63 -7.63
C ALA A 132 -14.56 3.34 -8.14
N LYS A 133 -15.07 3.00 -9.34
CA LYS A 133 -16.32 3.57 -9.88
C LYS A 133 -17.50 3.39 -8.94
N LYS A 134 -17.70 2.17 -8.45
CA LYS A 134 -18.79 1.87 -7.51
C LYS A 134 -18.65 2.64 -6.20
N ALA A 135 -17.45 2.73 -5.65
CA ALA A 135 -17.22 3.52 -4.44
C ALA A 135 -17.43 5.03 -4.68
N ILE A 136 -17.03 5.56 -5.83
CA ILE A 136 -17.28 6.96 -6.21
C ILE A 136 -18.79 7.23 -6.33
N GLU A 137 -19.55 6.33 -6.97
CA GLU A 137 -21.01 6.41 -7.08
C GLU A 137 -21.65 6.49 -5.69
N ILE A 138 -21.39 5.48 -4.84
CA ILE A 138 -21.91 5.42 -3.45
C ILE A 138 -21.54 6.69 -2.69
N THR A 139 -20.28 7.10 -2.73
CA THR A 139 -19.80 8.26 -1.97
C THR A 139 -20.47 9.55 -2.41
N THR A 140 -20.66 9.71 -3.73
CA THR A 140 -21.27 10.91 -4.30
C THR A 140 -22.75 10.99 -3.97
N GLU A 141 -23.48 9.87 -4.02
CA GLU A 141 -24.88 9.78 -3.62
C GLU A 141 -25.07 10.12 -2.13
N GLU A 142 -24.23 9.58 -1.25
CA GLU A 142 -24.31 9.83 0.19
C GLU A 142 -23.92 11.26 0.56
N CYS A 143 -22.90 11.85 -0.09
CA CYS A 143 -22.59 13.27 0.08
C CYS A 143 -23.75 14.18 -0.36
N ALA A 144 -24.40 13.85 -1.49
CA ALA A 144 -25.56 14.60 -1.97
C ALA A 144 -26.75 14.49 -1.01
N ARG A 145 -26.99 13.31 -0.42
CA ARG A 145 -28.02 13.11 0.61
C ARG A 145 -27.73 13.92 1.86
N ALA A 146 -26.50 13.88 2.36
CA ALA A 146 -26.08 14.66 3.53
C ALA A 146 -26.26 16.18 3.30
N ARG A 147 -26.00 16.67 2.08
CA ARG A 147 -26.29 18.07 1.72
C ARG A 147 -27.78 18.39 1.77
N GLY A 148 -28.63 17.53 1.24
CA GLY A 148 -30.08 17.73 1.23
C GLY A 148 -30.73 17.66 2.61
N GLU A 149 -30.33 16.68 3.44
CA GLU A 149 -30.97 16.39 4.73
C GLU A 149 -30.35 17.13 5.91
N HIS A 150 -29.06 17.46 5.84
CA HIS A 150 -28.31 18.04 6.97
C HIS A 150 -27.67 19.40 6.64
N GLY A 151 -27.82 19.89 5.41
CA GLY A 151 -27.18 21.14 4.97
C GLY A 151 -25.65 21.07 4.96
N ALA A 152 -25.06 19.87 5.03
CA ALA A 152 -23.62 19.69 5.04
C ALA A 152 -23.06 19.82 3.61
N ASP A 153 -22.03 20.64 3.40
CA ASP A 153 -21.43 20.83 2.06
C ASP A 153 -20.28 19.86 1.75
N ALA A 154 -20.32 18.65 2.33
CA ALA A 154 -19.35 17.61 2.03
C ALA A 154 -19.47 17.17 0.56
N LYS A 155 -18.33 16.87 -0.09
CA LYS A 155 -18.29 16.31 -1.44
C LYS A 155 -17.32 15.14 -1.54
N THR A 156 -17.50 14.32 -2.57
CA THR A 156 -16.45 13.40 -3.04
C THR A 156 -15.33 14.21 -3.69
N ALA A 157 -14.18 14.34 -3.02
CA ALA A 157 -13.13 15.27 -3.40
C ALA A 157 -12.03 14.66 -4.30
N GLY A 158 -11.71 13.38 -4.14
CA GLY A 158 -10.61 12.75 -4.88
C GLY A 158 -10.48 11.25 -4.66
N VAL A 159 -9.64 10.63 -5.49
CA VAL A 159 -9.26 9.23 -5.39
C VAL A 159 -7.74 9.12 -5.35
N ALA A 160 -7.23 8.48 -4.31
CA ALA A 160 -5.82 8.18 -4.09
C ALA A 160 -5.52 6.73 -4.46
N ILE A 161 -4.57 6.51 -5.37
CA ILE A 161 -4.02 5.18 -5.63
C ILE A 161 -2.80 5.01 -4.75
N ASP A 162 -2.82 3.98 -3.89
CA ASP A 162 -1.70 3.66 -3.02
C ASP A 162 -0.65 2.85 -3.79
N LEU A 163 0.50 3.46 -4.06
CA LEU A 163 1.61 2.78 -4.75
C LEU A 163 2.58 2.13 -3.78
N THR A 164 2.39 2.26 -2.45
CA THR A 164 3.30 1.64 -1.50
C THR A 164 3.21 0.11 -1.60
N ASN A 165 4.35 -0.55 -1.74
CA ASN A 165 4.43 -2.01 -1.76
C ASN A 165 3.65 -2.73 -2.89
N ILE A 166 3.33 -2.09 -4.01
CA ILE A 166 2.69 -2.77 -5.16
C ILE A 166 3.59 -3.81 -5.85
N LEU A 167 4.91 -3.73 -5.63
CA LEU A 167 5.94 -4.67 -6.04
C LEU A 167 6.70 -5.11 -4.78
N PRO A 168 6.16 -6.08 -4.02
CA PRO A 168 6.75 -6.48 -2.77
C PRO A 168 8.05 -7.20 -3.08
N MET A 169 9.12 -6.87 -2.36
CA MET A 169 10.40 -7.55 -2.51
C MET A 169 10.46 -8.72 -1.53
N GLY A 170 10.64 -9.93 -2.06
CA GLY A 170 10.85 -11.14 -1.29
C GLY A 170 12.34 -11.44 -1.13
N ALA A 171 12.70 -12.10 -0.02
CA ALA A 171 13.99 -12.75 0.12
C ALA A 171 13.78 -14.22 0.47
N SER A 172 14.38 -15.12 -0.31
CA SER A 172 14.37 -16.57 -0.07
C SER A 172 15.79 -17.10 -0.19
N ASN A 173 16.21 -17.99 0.72
CA ASN A 173 17.54 -18.62 0.69
C ASN A 173 18.70 -17.61 0.50
N GLU A 174 18.66 -16.48 1.22
CA GLU A 174 19.66 -15.39 1.13
C GLU A 174 19.70 -14.64 -0.22
N ARG A 175 18.71 -14.85 -1.09
CA ARG A 175 18.57 -14.16 -2.38
C ARG A 175 17.38 -13.21 -2.35
N ILE A 176 17.53 -12.05 -2.97
CA ILE A 176 16.43 -11.12 -3.22
C ILE A 176 15.90 -11.40 -4.62
N GLU A 177 14.66 -11.86 -4.70
CA GLU A 177 14.03 -12.17 -5.98
C GLU A 177 13.22 -10.97 -6.48
N LEU A 178 13.39 -10.71 -7.76
CA LEU A 178 12.81 -9.58 -8.46
C LEU A 178 11.32 -9.84 -8.76
N THR A 179 10.43 -8.89 -8.47
CA THR A 179 8.98 -9.12 -8.53
C THR A 179 8.21 -8.37 -9.62
N CYS A 180 7.02 -8.94 -9.85
CA CYS A 180 6.13 -8.97 -11.02
C CYS A 180 6.77 -9.17 -12.41
N PHE A 181 7.15 -10.42 -12.69
CA PHE A 181 7.57 -11.01 -13.97
C PHE A 181 6.54 -12.00 -14.52
N CYS A 182 5.24 -11.79 -14.24
CA CYS A 182 4.17 -12.52 -14.92
C CYS A 182 4.19 -12.26 -16.45
N SER A 183 3.51 -13.08 -17.25
CA SER A 183 3.53 -12.97 -18.73
C SER A 183 3.20 -11.57 -19.25
N GLU A 184 2.18 -10.90 -18.69
CA GLU A 184 1.80 -9.53 -19.09
C GLU A 184 2.90 -8.50 -18.74
N CYS A 185 3.54 -8.64 -17.59
CA CYS A 185 4.68 -7.79 -17.24
C CYS A 185 5.88 -8.06 -18.14
N ARG A 186 6.14 -9.33 -18.47
CA ARG A 186 7.23 -9.68 -19.39
C ARG A 186 7.01 -9.08 -20.77
N GLU A 187 5.78 -9.12 -21.29
CA GLU A 187 5.44 -8.50 -22.56
C GLU A 187 5.70 -6.99 -22.52
N GLN A 188 5.26 -6.30 -21.46
CA GLN A 188 5.46 -4.85 -21.30
C GLN A 188 6.94 -4.48 -21.15
N LEU A 189 7.73 -5.32 -20.48
CA LEU A 189 9.18 -5.13 -20.30
C LEU A 189 10.00 -5.56 -21.53
N SER A 190 9.44 -6.37 -22.44
CA SER A 190 10.15 -6.93 -23.60
C SER A 190 10.40 -5.93 -24.73
N GLY A 191 9.75 -4.76 -24.70
CA GLY A 191 9.92 -3.70 -25.69
C GLY A 191 11.31 -3.05 -25.69
N TYR A 192 12.15 -3.34 -24.68
CA TYR A 192 13.48 -2.79 -24.54
C TYR A 192 14.55 -3.85 -24.85
N MET A 193 15.30 -3.64 -25.94
CA MET A 193 16.32 -4.58 -26.44
C MET A 193 17.72 -3.94 -26.52
N PRO A 194 18.40 -3.70 -25.38
CA PRO A 194 19.76 -3.20 -25.42
C PRO A 194 20.65 -4.27 -26.07
N ARG A 195 21.39 -3.87 -27.12
CA ARG A 195 22.32 -4.76 -27.86
C ARG A 195 21.67 -6.04 -28.44
N GLY A 196 20.37 -6.01 -28.71
CA GLY A 196 19.65 -7.12 -29.35
C GLY A 196 19.26 -8.28 -28.41
N LYS A 197 19.49 -8.15 -27.10
CA LYS A 197 18.95 -9.06 -26.08
C LYS A 197 17.75 -8.43 -25.41
N ARG A 198 16.74 -9.20 -25.01
CA ARG A 198 15.61 -8.63 -24.26
C ARG A 198 16.10 -8.26 -22.87
N LEU A 199 15.73 -7.08 -22.38
CA LEU A 199 16.17 -6.58 -21.06
C LEU A 199 15.99 -7.63 -19.94
N ILE A 200 14.87 -8.34 -19.95
CA ILE A 200 14.53 -9.37 -18.95
C ILE A 200 15.54 -10.53 -18.94
N GLU A 201 16.03 -10.93 -20.12
CA GLU A 201 16.97 -12.06 -20.25
C GLU A 201 18.27 -11.78 -19.47
N LEU A 202 18.64 -10.51 -19.28
CA LEU A 202 19.81 -10.12 -18.48
C LEU A 202 19.57 -10.33 -16.97
N PHE A 203 18.32 -10.22 -16.50
CA PHE A 203 17.96 -10.38 -15.09
C PHE A 203 17.70 -11.84 -14.69
N GLU A 204 17.40 -12.72 -15.66
CA GLU A 204 17.16 -14.16 -15.45
C GLU A 204 18.46 -14.98 -15.28
N THR A 205 19.62 -14.34 -15.41
CA THR A 205 20.93 -14.99 -15.26
C THR A 205 21.65 -14.51 -14.00
N PHE A 206 22.47 -15.38 -13.41
CA PHE A 206 23.37 -14.97 -12.33
C PHE A 206 24.75 -14.62 -12.91
N PRO A 207 25.33 -13.48 -12.53
CA PRO A 207 24.78 -12.47 -11.63
C PRO A 207 23.76 -11.56 -12.33
N SER A 208 22.72 -11.19 -11.59
CA SER A 208 21.66 -10.30 -12.09
C SER A 208 22.09 -8.83 -11.99
N PRO A 209 21.77 -7.95 -12.95
CA PRO A 209 22.04 -6.52 -12.86
C PRO A 209 21.50 -5.88 -11.58
N TRP A 210 20.43 -6.46 -11.03
CA TRP A 210 19.83 -6.07 -9.76
C TRP A 210 20.81 -6.07 -8.59
N ASN A 211 21.80 -6.96 -8.58
CA ASN A 211 22.75 -7.07 -7.47
C ASN A 211 23.59 -5.79 -7.30
N MET A 212 23.71 -4.95 -8.34
CA MET A 212 24.40 -3.66 -8.25
C MET A 212 23.65 -2.62 -7.42
N ALA A 213 22.37 -2.85 -7.16
CA ALA A 213 21.54 -1.99 -6.34
C ALA A 213 21.46 -2.46 -4.87
N LEU A 214 22.24 -3.47 -4.47
CA LEU A 214 22.16 -4.02 -3.12
C LEU A 214 23.24 -3.42 -2.21
N LYS A 215 22.93 -3.26 -0.93
CA LYS A 215 23.80 -2.79 0.15
C LYS A 215 23.66 -3.69 1.38
N ASP A 216 24.75 -3.90 2.09
CA ASP A 216 24.69 -4.45 3.44
C ASP A 216 24.09 -3.40 4.39
N ALA A 217 23.04 -3.79 5.12
CA ALA A 217 22.37 -2.95 6.12
C ALA A 217 22.75 -3.34 7.56
N GLY A 218 23.74 -4.23 7.75
CA GLY A 218 24.23 -4.74 9.04
C GLY A 218 23.34 -5.84 9.63
N SER A 219 22.03 -5.81 9.35
CA SER A 219 21.08 -6.86 9.74
C SER A 219 20.63 -7.74 8.55
N GLY A 220 21.31 -7.63 7.41
CA GLY A 220 20.94 -8.29 6.15
C GLY A 220 21.12 -7.38 4.93
N ILE A 221 20.61 -7.83 3.78
CA ILE A 221 20.73 -7.12 2.51
C ILE A 221 19.55 -6.16 2.32
N ARG A 222 19.81 -4.94 1.84
CA ARG A 222 18.81 -3.93 1.44
C ARG A 222 19.18 -3.32 0.10
N GLN A 223 18.29 -2.50 -0.45
CA GLN A 223 18.53 -1.76 -1.67
C GLN A 223 19.20 -0.40 -1.42
N ILE A 224 19.90 0.11 -2.42
CA ILE A 224 20.42 1.47 -2.50
C ILE A 224 19.23 2.35 -2.92
N ASP A 225 18.85 3.30 -2.07
CA ASP A 225 17.64 4.11 -2.28
C ASP A 225 17.96 5.41 -3.04
N GLU A 226 19.24 5.73 -3.15
CA GLU A 226 19.84 6.94 -3.72
C GLU A 226 20.05 6.84 -5.25
N LEU A 227 19.22 6.06 -5.94
CA LEU A 227 19.25 5.95 -7.40
C LEU A 227 18.36 7.02 -8.03
N GLU A 228 18.97 8.07 -8.57
CA GLU A 228 18.30 9.14 -9.30
C GLU A 228 17.91 8.72 -10.72
N TRP A 229 16.98 9.45 -11.33
CA TRP A 229 16.50 9.14 -12.69
C TRP A 229 17.64 9.14 -13.71
N ASP A 230 18.50 10.14 -13.68
CA ASP A 230 19.60 10.35 -14.62
C ASP A 230 20.94 9.78 -14.13
N ILE A 231 20.90 8.88 -13.13
CA ILE A 231 22.10 8.25 -12.59
C ILE A 231 22.93 7.59 -13.70
N SER A 232 24.24 7.89 -13.72
CA SER A 232 25.15 7.29 -14.70
C SER A 232 25.50 5.85 -14.32
N PRO A 233 25.79 4.97 -15.31
CA PRO A 233 26.30 3.63 -15.03
C PRO A 233 27.53 3.63 -14.12
N GLU A 234 28.43 4.60 -14.28
CA GLU A 234 29.63 4.77 -13.45
C GLU A 234 29.27 5.07 -11.98
N ARG A 235 28.23 5.87 -11.75
CA ARG A 235 27.76 6.18 -10.38
C ARG A 235 27.13 4.96 -9.73
N ILE A 236 26.32 4.18 -10.47
CA ILE A 236 25.78 2.89 -9.99
C ILE A 236 26.91 1.97 -9.54
N ILE A 237 27.93 1.78 -10.39
CA ILE A 237 29.10 0.96 -10.07
C ILE A 237 29.80 1.48 -8.81
N GLY A 238 30.04 2.79 -8.73
CA GLY A 238 30.65 3.42 -7.55
C GLY A 238 29.87 3.17 -6.27
N LEU A 239 28.54 3.32 -6.30
CA LEU A 239 27.67 3.06 -5.16
C LEU A 239 27.70 1.58 -4.74
N SER A 240 27.60 0.66 -5.70
CA SER A 240 27.67 -0.79 -5.47
C SER A 240 28.97 -1.18 -4.74
N LYS A 241 30.11 -0.62 -5.17
CA LYS A 241 31.42 -0.87 -4.55
C LYS A 241 31.51 -0.32 -3.13
N MET A 242 31.08 0.94 -2.95
CA MET A 242 31.09 1.57 -1.62
C MET A 242 30.21 0.85 -0.60
N LYS A 243 29.18 0.13 -1.05
CA LYS A 243 28.22 -0.57 -0.19
C LYS A 243 28.51 -2.07 -0.01
N GLY A 244 29.67 -2.53 -0.50
CA GLY A 244 30.22 -3.86 -0.20
C GLY A 244 29.60 -5.03 -0.97
N PHE A 245 28.85 -4.78 -2.05
CA PHE A 245 28.26 -5.85 -2.86
C PHE A 245 29.11 -6.14 -4.11
N GLU A 246 30.35 -6.59 -3.90
CA GLU A 246 31.25 -7.07 -4.96
C GLU A 246 31.12 -8.60 -5.11
N SER A 247 30.02 -9.07 -5.70
CA SER A 247 29.95 -10.46 -6.21
C SER A 247 30.57 -10.62 -7.60
N PHE A 248 31.10 -9.53 -8.18
CA PHE A 248 31.40 -9.41 -9.61
C PHE A 248 32.89 -9.42 -9.96
N GLU A 249 33.81 -9.36 -8.99
CA GLU A 249 35.24 -9.20 -9.27
C GLU A 249 35.87 -10.39 -10.03
N ASN A 250 35.21 -11.56 -10.04
CA ASN A 250 35.68 -12.79 -10.68
C ASN A 250 34.87 -13.21 -11.92
N LEU A 251 33.99 -12.37 -12.45
CA LEU A 251 33.08 -12.73 -13.55
C LEU A 251 33.39 -11.90 -14.80
N GLU A 252 33.51 -12.55 -15.96
CA GLU A 252 33.81 -11.94 -17.28
C GLU A 252 32.75 -10.91 -17.78
N GLN A 253 31.75 -10.56 -16.97
CA GLN A 253 30.66 -9.67 -17.37
C GLN A 253 31.05 -8.19 -17.19
N ASP A 254 30.78 -7.39 -18.22
CA ASP A 254 31.03 -5.94 -18.23
C ASP A 254 30.13 -5.24 -17.20
N SER A 255 30.74 -4.76 -16.10
CA SER A 255 30.02 -4.02 -15.06
C SER A 255 29.26 -2.80 -15.59
N ARG A 256 29.75 -2.19 -16.67
CA ARG A 256 29.07 -1.06 -17.33
C ARG A 256 27.79 -1.50 -18.03
N GLU A 257 27.80 -2.69 -18.65
CA GLU A 257 26.62 -3.28 -19.28
C GLU A 257 25.55 -3.60 -18.23
N GLN A 258 25.94 -4.22 -17.12
CA GLN A 258 25.05 -4.53 -16.00
C GLN A 258 24.43 -3.25 -15.39
N ALA A 259 25.24 -2.22 -15.12
CA ALA A 259 24.75 -0.96 -14.59
C ALA A 259 23.80 -0.23 -15.58
N THR A 260 24.09 -0.33 -16.89
CA THR A 260 23.21 0.19 -17.93
C THR A 260 21.88 -0.57 -17.93
N ALA A 261 21.90 -1.90 -17.93
CA ALA A 261 20.70 -2.73 -17.89
C ALA A 261 19.84 -2.46 -16.65
N LEU A 262 20.47 -2.30 -15.48
CA LEU A 262 19.79 -1.88 -14.26
C LEU A 262 19.07 -0.55 -14.45
N ARG A 263 19.77 0.50 -14.91
CA ARG A 263 19.16 1.82 -15.13
C ARG A 263 17.93 1.75 -16.03
N GLU A 264 18.06 1.07 -17.17
CA GLU A 264 16.97 0.93 -18.13
C GLU A 264 15.79 0.14 -17.54
N TYR A 265 16.05 -0.88 -16.73
CA TYR A 265 15.00 -1.58 -16.00
C TYR A 265 14.22 -0.65 -15.08
N LEU A 266 14.89 0.22 -14.32
CA LEU A 266 14.22 1.18 -13.43
C LEU A 266 13.31 2.13 -14.22
N HIS A 267 13.77 2.62 -15.38
CA HIS A 267 13.01 3.51 -16.25
C HIS A 267 11.79 2.81 -16.86
N VAL A 268 11.97 1.62 -17.42
CA VAL A 268 10.87 0.84 -18.00
C VAL A 268 9.85 0.49 -16.93
N ARG A 269 10.29 0.11 -15.72
CA ARG A 269 9.37 -0.18 -14.61
C ARG A 269 8.57 1.05 -14.19
N HIS A 270 9.20 2.21 -14.07
CA HIS A 270 8.50 3.47 -13.80
C HIS A 270 7.46 3.78 -14.89
N GLY A 271 7.82 3.64 -16.17
CA GLY A 271 6.90 3.82 -17.29
C GLY A 271 5.70 2.87 -17.24
N GLN A 272 5.93 1.61 -16.88
CA GLN A 272 4.87 0.62 -16.73
C GLN A 272 3.86 0.98 -15.62
N VAL A 273 4.36 1.39 -14.45
CA VAL A 273 3.54 1.76 -13.30
C VAL A 273 2.76 3.04 -13.58
N THR A 274 3.41 4.07 -14.11
CA THR A 274 2.76 5.34 -14.47
C THR A 274 1.71 5.18 -15.56
N GLN A 275 1.96 4.35 -16.58
CA GLN A 275 0.94 4.04 -17.59
C GLN A 275 -0.26 3.31 -16.96
N THR A 276 0.00 2.35 -16.06
CA THR A 276 -1.07 1.64 -15.35
C THR A 276 -1.92 2.61 -14.52
N VAL A 277 -1.29 3.56 -13.82
CA VAL A 277 -1.98 4.63 -13.08
C VAL A 277 -2.85 5.48 -14.01
N LYS A 278 -2.31 5.93 -15.14
CA LYS A 278 -3.06 6.72 -16.14
C LYS A 278 -4.27 5.96 -16.65
N ASP A 279 -4.12 4.68 -16.98
CA ASP A 279 -5.22 3.81 -17.42
C ASP A 279 -6.31 3.71 -16.36
N LEU A 280 -5.92 3.57 -15.09
CA LEU A 280 -6.85 3.48 -13.95
C LEU A 280 -7.63 4.78 -13.77
N PHE A 281 -6.97 5.93 -13.71
CA PHE A 281 -7.65 7.22 -13.56
C PHE A 281 -8.58 7.53 -14.74
N ALA A 282 -8.13 7.28 -15.97
CA ALA A 282 -8.98 7.42 -17.15
C ALA A 282 -10.20 6.48 -17.09
N GLY A 283 -9.97 5.25 -16.61
CA GLY A 283 -11.01 4.26 -16.42
C GLY A 283 -12.05 4.62 -15.36
N MET A 284 -11.71 5.42 -14.34
CA MET A 284 -12.57 5.76 -13.20
C MET A 284 -13.61 6.85 -13.49
N ASP A 285 -13.41 7.67 -14.52
CA ASP A 285 -14.27 8.82 -14.85
C ASP A 285 -14.48 9.79 -13.67
N LEU A 286 -13.39 10.46 -13.26
CA LEU A 286 -13.35 11.24 -12.03
C LEU A 286 -14.18 12.54 -12.06
N ASN A 287 -14.60 13.03 -13.23
CA ASN A 287 -15.51 14.19 -13.35
C ASN A 287 -15.11 15.39 -12.45
N GLY A 288 -13.84 15.81 -12.53
CA GLY A 288 -13.29 16.93 -11.75
C GLY A 288 -12.80 16.58 -10.33
N LYS A 289 -12.93 15.33 -9.89
CA LYS A 289 -12.31 14.84 -8.65
C LYS A 289 -10.80 14.70 -8.82
N LYS A 290 -10.05 14.97 -7.76
CA LYS A 290 -8.57 14.93 -7.77
C LYS A 290 -8.04 13.52 -7.99
N ARG A 291 -7.03 13.39 -8.85
CA ARG A 291 -6.16 12.21 -9.03
C ARG A 291 -5.00 12.30 -8.06
N ILE A 292 -4.93 11.39 -7.10
CA ILE A 292 -3.92 11.43 -6.04
C ILE A 292 -3.06 10.18 -6.09
N LEU A 293 -1.75 10.30 -5.84
CA LEU A 293 -0.87 9.14 -5.62
C LEU A 293 -0.28 9.17 -4.22
N ILE A 294 -0.25 8.01 -3.56
CA ILE A 294 0.48 7.80 -2.31
C ILE A 294 1.75 7.03 -2.61
N THR A 295 2.90 7.52 -2.13
CA THR A 295 4.22 6.90 -2.32
C THR A 295 5.06 7.04 -1.06
N GLU A 296 6.11 6.22 -0.90
CA GLU A 296 6.98 6.23 0.28
C GLU A 296 7.90 7.46 0.35
N GLY A 297 8.22 8.06 -0.79
CA GLY A 297 9.04 9.27 -0.89
C GLY A 297 10.56 9.01 -0.98
N SER A 298 10.98 8.17 -1.94
CA SER A 298 12.39 7.87 -2.22
C SER A 298 12.79 8.32 -3.63
N HIS A 299 14.09 8.43 -3.92
CA HIS A 299 14.56 8.76 -5.29
C HIS A 299 14.07 7.70 -6.27
N TYR A 300 14.33 6.43 -5.94
CA TYR A 300 13.64 5.28 -6.51
C TYR A 300 13.01 4.47 -5.37
N ASP A 301 11.69 4.35 -5.38
CA ASP A 301 10.97 3.49 -4.45
C ASP A 301 10.88 2.09 -5.04
N TRP A 302 11.70 1.19 -4.50
CA TRP A 302 11.81 -0.20 -4.90
C TRP A 302 10.51 -0.99 -4.79
N THR A 303 9.62 -0.56 -3.90
CA THR A 303 8.38 -1.27 -3.61
C THR A 303 7.21 -0.75 -4.45
N SER A 304 7.36 0.42 -5.07
CA SER A 304 6.44 0.93 -6.09
C SER A 304 6.98 0.81 -7.51
N GLY A 305 8.29 0.68 -7.69
CA GLY A 305 8.97 0.71 -8.97
C GLY A 305 8.97 2.10 -9.62
N THR A 306 8.91 3.18 -8.84
CA THR A 306 8.77 4.55 -9.36
C THR A 306 9.81 5.52 -8.80
N PHE A 307 10.08 6.59 -9.56
CA PHE A 307 10.88 7.72 -9.10
C PHE A 307 9.95 8.86 -8.67
N LEU A 308 10.06 9.35 -7.43
CA LEU A 308 9.17 10.40 -6.90
C LEU A 308 9.17 11.64 -7.80
N MET A 309 10.35 12.15 -8.20
CA MET A 309 10.44 13.35 -9.04
C MET A 309 9.84 13.20 -10.43
N ARG A 310 9.63 11.97 -10.90
CA ARG A 310 8.97 11.72 -12.18
C ARG A 310 7.46 11.54 -12.05
N LEU A 311 6.95 11.47 -10.82
CA LEU A 311 5.51 11.53 -10.53
C LEU A 311 5.00 12.98 -10.40
N ASP A 312 5.91 13.95 -10.26
CA ASP A 312 5.63 15.39 -10.30
C ASP A 312 5.30 15.85 -11.73
N ASP A 313 4.16 15.37 -12.23
CA ASP A 313 3.63 15.64 -13.57
C ASP A 313 2.10 15.64 -13.53
N THR A 314 1.50 16.77 -13.92
CA THR A 314 0.04 16.95 -14.00
C THR A 314 -0.63 16.00 -15.00
N SER A 315 0.11 15.44 -15.95
CA SER A 315 -0.38 14.39 -16.84
C SER A 315 -0.64 13.06 -16.11
N ILE A 316 0.03 12.83 -14.97
CA ILE A 316 -0.08 11.62 -14.16
C ILE A 316 -1.12 11.81 -13.05
N CYS A 317 -0.94 12.84 -12.22
CA CYS A 317 -1.79 13.09 -11.05
C CYS A 317 -1.94 14.59 -10.77
N ASP A 318 -2.91 14.95 -9.93
CA ASP A 318 -3.12 16.32 -9.48
C ASP A 318 -2.45 16.60 -8.12
N GLU A 319 -2.16 15.53 -7.36
CA GLU A 319 -1.63 15.64 -6.00
C GLU A 319 -0.80 14.42 -5.59
N LEU A 320 0.32 14.65 -4.87
CA LEU A 320 1.19 13.62 -4.32
C LEU A 320 1.15 13.58 -2.79
N TRP A 321 1.04 12.40 -2.20
CA TRP A 321 1.13 12.18 -0.75
C TRP A 321 2.32 11.29 -0.43
N PHE A 322 3.25 11.82 0.36
CA PHE A 322 4.46 11.08 0.72
C PHE A 322 5.00 11.51 2.08
N ASN A 323 5.83 10.63 2.65
CA ASN A 323 6.46 10.81 3.95
C ASN A 323 7.28 12.12 3.99
N PRO A 324 7.11 12.98 5.01
CA PRO A 324 7.85 14.24 5.14
C PRO A 324 9.35 14.08 5.35
N THR A 325 9.91 12.88 5.54
CA THR A 325 11.37 12.73 5.54
C THR A 325 11.98 12.84 4.14
N ALA A 326 11.16 12.83 3.09
CA ALA A 326 11.55 13.04 1.70
C ALA A 326 11.75 14.55 1.40
N ASN A 327 12.51 15.26 2.24
CA ASN A 327 12.67 16.72 2.15
C ASN A 327 13.65 17.16 1.05
N ASP A 328 14.41 16.24 0.49
CA ASP A 328 15.39 16.54 -0.55
C ASP A 328 14.75 16.73 -1.94
N PHE A 329 13.43 16.57 -2.05
CA PHE A 329 12.68 16.68 -3.30
C PHE A 329 11.96 18.02 -3.41
N ASP A 330 12.25 18.73 -4.50
CA ASP A 330 11.63 20.01 -4.84
C ASP A 330 10.50 19.78 -5.86
N ILE A 331 9.30 19.49 -5.35
CA ILE A 331 8.07 19.23 -6.13
C ILE A 331 7.49 20.55 -6.64
N LYS A 332 7.40 20.71 -7.97
CA LYS A 332 7.14 21.98 -8.67
C LYS A 332 5.95 21.99 -9.62
N GLU A 333 5.46 20.83 -10.03
CA GLU A 333 4.38 20.75 -11.03
C GLU A 333 3.03 20.42 -10.40
N VAL A 334 3.02 19.61 -9.33
CA VAL A 334 1.79 19.18 -8.64
C VAL A 334 1.72 19.68 -7.19
N GLN A 335 0.52 19.65 -6.63
CA GLN A 335 0.31 19.89 -5.20
C GLN A 335 0.76 18.66 -4.41
N TYR A 336 1.19 18.85 -3.16
CA TYR A 336 1.49 17.71 -2.30
C TYR A 336 1.06 17.90 -0.85
N ARG A 337 0.91 16.77 -0.16
CA ARG A 337 0.70 16.73 1.29
C ARG A 337 1.74 15.84 1.95
N SER A 338 2.21 16.28 3.09
CA SER A 338 3.04 15.47 3.98
C SER A 338 2.19 14.37 4.61
N PHE A 339 2.47 13.11 4.29
CA PHE A 339 1.83 11.97 4.93
C PHE A 339 2.55 11.68 6.24
N LEU A 340 1.91 11.93 7.39
CA LEU A 340 2.54 11.92 8.72
C LEU A 340 2.77 10.50 9.27
N TRP A 341 3.46 9.69 8.48
CA TRP A 341 3.84 8.32 8.81
C TRP A 341 5.09 7.95 8.01
N LYS A 342 6.07 7.30 8.65
CA LYS A 342 7.28 6.85 7.96
C LYS A 342 6.92 5.81 6.92
N ARG A 343 7.46 5.97 5.70
CA ARG A 343 7.12 5.17 4.51
C ARG A 343 5.62 5.20 4.18
N SER A 344 4.94 6.30 4.50
CA SER A 344 3.53 6.54 4.20
C SER A 344 2.64 5.39 4.72
N THR A 345 2.00 4.64 3.83
CA THR A 345 1.04 3.58 4.19
C THR A 345 1.68 2.21 4.41
N TYR A 346 2.97 2.00 4.11
CA TYR A 346 3.63 0.69 4.18
C TYR A 346 3.39 -0.07 5.50
N PHE A 347 3.70 0.55 6.65
CA PHE A 347 3.57 -0.11 7.95
C PHE A 347 2.11 -0.27 8.39
N LEU A 348 1.22 0.62 7.95
CA LEU A 348 -0.22 0.54 8.20
C LEU A 348 -0.79 -0.67 7.46
N ASN A 349 -0.53 -0.75 6.16
CA ASN A 349 -0.97 -1.84 5.29
C ASN A 349 -0.41 -3.18 5.79
N ALA A 350 0.87 -3.27 6.13
CA ALA A 350 1.48 -4.48 6.66
C ALA A 350 0.85 -4.95 7.99
N PHE A 351 0.46 -4.02 8.88
CA PHE A 351 -0.20 -4.36 10.13
C PHE A 351 -1.61 -4.92 9.89
N PHE A 352 -2.45 -4.24 9.12
CA PHE A 352 -3.82 -4.70 8.85
C PHE A 352 -3.86 -5.96 7.98
N GLN A 353 -2.92 -6.09 7.04
CA GLN A 353 -2.72 -7.31 6.26
C GLN A 353 -2.39 -8.49 7.18
N MET A 354 -1.40 -8.38 8.07
CA MET A 354 -1.05 -9.44 9.02
C MET A 354 -2.22 -9.75 9.97
N LEU A 355 -2.93 -8.73 10.45
CA LEU A 355 -4.10 -8.89 11.30
C LEU A 355 -5.18 -9.71 10.59
N ASN A 356 -5.47 -9.42 9.32
CA ASN A 356 -6.43 -10.20 8.55
C ASN A 356 -5.94 -11.63 8.26
N GLN A 357 -4.72 -11.75 7.72
CA GLN A 357 -4.12 -13.05 7.39
C GLN A 357 -4.02 -13.97 8.60
N SER A 358 -3.83 -13.44 9.80
CA SER A 358 -3.79 -14.24 11.02
C SER A 358 -5.12 -14.88 11.40
N GLN A 359 -6.24 -14.35 10.90
CA GLN A 359 -7.61 -14.74 11.26
C GLN A 359 -8.32 -15.53 10.14
N ASP A 360 -7.95 -15.35 8.87
CA ASP A 360 -8.52 -16.10 7.74
C ASP A 360 -7.79 -17.44 7.52
N SER A 361 -8.51 -18.56 7.64
CA SER A 361 -7.94 -19.91 7.57
C SER A 361 -7.20 -20.19 6.25
N TYR A 362 -7.76 -19.75 5.12
CA TYR A 362 -7.15 -19.92 3.81
C TYR A 362 -5.86 -19.10 3.67
N MET A 363 -5.90 -17.84 4.11
CA MET A 363 -4.73 -16.97 4.07
C MET A 363 -3.61 -17.47 4.99
N ARG A 364 -3.95 -18.07 6.14
CA ARG A 364 -2.96 -18.71 7.01
C ARG A 364 -2.20 -19.82 6.31
N THR A 365 -2.89 -20.65 5.52
CA THR A 365 -2.25 -21.71 4.73
C THR A 365 -1.28 -21.13 3.72
N TYR A 366 -1.72 -20.16 2.93
CA TYR A 366 -0.90 -19.59 1.85
C TYR A 366 0.31 -18.80 2.38
N THR A 367 0.15 -18.12 3.51
CA THR A 367 1.23 -17.32 4.14
C THR A 367 2.14 -18.14 5.05
N GLY A 368 1.88 -19.45 5.21
CA GLY A 368 2.61 -20.31 6.14
C GLY A 368 2.30 -20.05 7.62
N LEU A 369 1.40 -19.12 7.95
CA LEU A 369 0.96 -18.89 9.34
C LEU A 369 0.17 -20.07 9.91
N ALA A 370 -0.38 -20.94 9.07
CA ALA A 370 -1.04 -22.18 9.50
C ALA A 370 -0.08 -23.13 10.23
N LYS A 371 1.24 -23.02 9.99
CA LYS A 371 2.29 -23.81 10.65
C LYS A 371 2.73 -23.23 11.99
N ARG A 372 2.11 -22.14 12.45
CA ARG A 372 2.47 -21.44 13.68
C ARG A 372 1.36 -21.55 14.71
N THR A 373 1.75 -21.70 15.97
CA THR A 373 0.84 -21.68 17.12
C THR A 373 0.14 -20.33 17.27
N VAL A 374 -0.98 -20.31 17.98
CA VAL A 374 -1.69 -19.07 18.32
C VAL A 374 -0.76 -18.08 19.05
N GLY A 375 0.08 -18.58 19.97
CA GLY A 375 1.04 -17.75 20.71
C GLY A 375 2.08 -17.09 19.81
N GLU A 376 2.66 -17.84 18.86
CA GLU A 376 3.64 -17.30 17.91
C GLU A 376 3.01 -16.27 16.98
N VAL A 377 1.79 -16.52 16.48
CA VAL A 377 1.08 -15.56 15.64
C VAL A 377 0.75 -14.28 16.41
N LYS A 378 0.37 -14.39 17.70
CA LYS A 378 0.20 -13.20 18.57
C LYS A 378 1.50 -12.41 18.73
N ASN A 379 2.63 -13.08 18.97
CA ASN A 379 3.93 -12.41 19.07
C ASN A 379 4.30 -11.67 17.77
N LEU A 380 3.99 -12.25 16.61
CA LEU A 380 4.19 -11.60 15.31
C LEU A 380 3.26 -10.38 15.13
N LEU A 381 2.00 -10.47 15.55
CA LEU A 381 1.08 -9.32 15.54
C LEU A 381 1.56 -8.20 16.47
N GLU A 382 2.06 -8.53 17.66
CA GLU A 382 2.63 -7.57 18.59
C GLU A 382 3.92 -6.93 18.04
N LEU A 383 4.73 -7.69 17.30
CA LEU A 383 5.88 -7.15 16.58
C LEU A 383 5.44 -6.15 15.50
N ARG A 384 4.44 -6.51 14.68
CA ARG A 384 3.87 -5.61 13.67
C ARG A 384 3.23 -4.38 14.29
N MET A 385 2.55 -4.52 15.42
CA MET A 385 1.99 -3.42 16.20
C MET A 385 3.10 -2.44 16.64
N ARG A 386 4.20 -2.95 17.20
CA ARG A 386 5.33 -2.09 17.60
C ARG A 386 5.94 -1.37 16.41
N GLN A 387 6.10 -2.06 15.27
CA GLN A 387 6.60 -1.45 14.04
C GLN A 387 5.70 -0.31 13.55
N VAL A 388 4.40 -0.53 13.45
CA VAL A 388 3.47 0.52 12.99
C VAL A 388 3.49 1.72 13.94
N LEU A 389 3.44 1.50 15.26
CA LEU A 389 3.47 2.59 16.25
C LEU A 389 4.79 3.37 16.24
N SER A 390 5.93 2.69 16.06
CA SER A 390 7.26 3.33 15.98
C SER A 390 7.48 4.17 14.72
N SER A 391 6.62 3.98 13.70
CA SER A 391 6.68 4.68 12.42
C SER A 391 5.78 5.92 12.39
N GLY A 392 4.96 6.14 13.41
CA GLY A 392 4.10 7.32 13.50
C GLY A 392 4.89 8.62 13.66
N ILE A 393 4.47 9.64 12.91
CA ILE A 393 4.85 11.04 13.15
C ILE A 393 3.64 11.62 13.86
N THR A 394 3.73 11.77 15.19
CA THR A 394 2.54 11.90 16.06
C THR A 394 2.55 13.16 16.92
N GLU A 395 3.66 13.89 16.94
CA GLU A 395 3.80 15.07 17.78
C GLU A 395 3.38 16.31 17.01
N LYS A 396 2.65 17.22 17.69
CA LYS A 396 2.29 18.51 17.10
C LYS A 396 3.53 19.32 16.68
N LEU A 397 4.66 19.12 17.37
CA LEU A 397 5.94 19.73 17.01
C LEU A 397 6.40 19.33 15.61
N ASP A 398 6.10 18.11 15.16
CA ASP A 398 6.48 17.62 13.83
C ASP A 398 5.85 18.47 12.72
N LEU A 399 4.68 19.08 12.96
CA LEU A 399 4.04 19.98 11.99
C LEU A 399 4.86 21.25 11.72
N PHE A 400 5.65 21.72 12.70
CA PHE A 400 6.53 22.87 12.54
C PHE A 400 7.80 22.54 11.76
N MET A 401 8.13 21.25 11.61
CA MET A 401 9.27 20.78 10.85
C MET A 401 8.95 20.50 9.38
N LEU A 402 7.66 20.61 8.99
CA LEU A 402 7.24 20.43 7.61
C LEU A 402 7.69 21.63 6.75
N PRO A 403 7.95 21.43 5.43
CA PRO A 403 8.24 22.51 4.50
C PRO A 403 7.17 23.62 4.56
N ASP A 404 7.43 24.85 4.15
CA ASP A 404 6.38 25.88 4.17
C ASP A 404 5.20 25.55 3.23
N ILE A 405 4.02 26.08 3.57
CA ILE A 405 2.84 25.97 2.70
C ILE A 405 2.92 27.05 1.64
N ILE A 406 2.64 26.68 0.39
CA ILE A 406 2.51 27.65 -0.68
C ILE A 406 1.04 28.09 -0.73
N GLU A 407 0.78 29.35 -0.40
CA GLU A 407 -0.56 29.93 -0.46
C GLU A 407 -1.01 30.11 -1.93
N GLY A 408 -2.15 29.53 -2.30
CA GLY A 408 -2.77 29.65 -3.63
C GLY A 408 -3.01 28.32 -4.34
N ASN A 409 -3.35 28.39 -5.63
CA ASN A 409 -3.55 27.21 -6.50
C ASN A 409 -2.26 26.75 -7.19
N GLY A 410 -1.09 27.21 -6.72
CA GLY A 410 0.21 26.81 -7.24
C GLY A 410 0.59 25.38 -6.81
N ALA A 411 1.63 24.85 -7.45
CA ALA A 411 2.31 23.65 -7.00
C ALA A 411 2.99 23.85 -5.64
N GLY A 412 3.26 22.75 -4.94
CA GLY A 412 3.88 22.76 -3.61
C GLY A 412 3.00 22.21 -2.48
N ARG A 413 3.45 22.39 -1.23
CA ARG A 413 2.77 21.81 -0.07
C ARG A 413 1.47 22.54 0.22
N ILE A 414 0.37 21.80 0.30
CA ILE A 414 -0.96 22.34 0.66
C ILE A 414 -1.44 21.95 2.06
N GLY A 415 -0.75 21.00 2.71
CA GLY A 415 -1.06 20.56 4.06
C GLY A 415 -0.51 19.17 4.37
N PHE A 416 -1.29 18.36 5.10
CA PHE A 416 -0.84 17.04 5.57
C PHE A 416 -1.98 16.01 5.64
N VAL A 417 -1.60 14.74 5.66
CA VAL A 417 -2.48 13.59 5.84
C VAL A 417 -2.05 12.84 7.10
N ALA A 418 -2.97 12.64 8.05
CA ALA A 418 -2.67 12.01 9.33
C ALA A 418 -3.51 10.74 9.55
N PRO A 419 -2.89 9.57 9.72
CA PRO A 419 -3.59 8.34 10.06
C PRO A 419 -4.33 8.42 11.41
N CYS A 420 -5.60 8.00 11.45
CA CYS A 420 -6.39 7.93 12.68
C CYS A 420 -6.16 6.62 13.45
N ILE A 421 -4.90 6.35 13.78
CA ILE A 421 -4.49 5.15 14.53
C ILE A 421 -3.64 5.55 15.73
N ASP A 422 -3.74 4.79 16.81
CA ASP A 422 -2.95 4.95 18.02
C ASP A 422 -2.73 3.59 18.72
N GLU A 423 -1.96 3.60 19.81
CA GLU A 423 -1.65 2.41 20.58
C GLU A 423 -2.93 1.72 21.11
N ASN A 424 -3.93 2.48 21.57
CA ASN A 424 -5.16 1.91 22.12
C ASN A 424 -5.95 1.15 21.06
N ILE A 425 -6.06 1.71 19.85
CA ILE A 425 -6.70 1.05 18.72
C ILE A 425 -5.94 -0.23 18.37
N CYS A 426 -4.62 -0.16 18.19
CA CYS A 426 -3.79 -1.31 17.82
C CYS A 426 -3.88 -2.44 18.86
N VAL A 427 -3.70 -2.12 20.15
CA VAL A 427 -3.77 -3.10 21.25
C VAL A 427 -5.14 -3.76 21.31
N SER A 428 -6.20 -2.98 21.15
CA SER A 428 -7.58 -3.51 21.14
C SER A 428 -7.80 -4.47 19.98
N LEU A 429 -7.35 -4.12 18.78
CA LEU A 429 -7.46 -4.97 17.58
C LEU A 429 -6.68 -6.27 17.74
N VAL A 430 -5.43 -6.21 18.20
CA VAL A 430 -4.59 -7.41 18.44
C VAL A 430 -5.23 -8.31 19.50
N ARG A 431 -5.73 -7.75 20.61
CA ARG A 431 -6.39 -8.52 21.68
C ARG A 431 -7.67 -9.21 21.21
N LYS A 432 -8.43 -8.58 20.31
CA LYS A 432 -9.68 -9.10 19.76
C LYS A 432 -9.48 -10.04 18.56
N ALA A 433 -8.25 -10.20 18.07
CA ALA A 433 -7.95 -11.05 16.94
C ALA A 433 -8.32 -12.51 17.23
N LYS A 434 -9.20 -13.08 16.39
CA LYS A 434 -9.64 -14.47 16.49
C LYS A 434 -8.71 -15.34 15.66
N ILE A 435 -7.62 -15.79 16.26
CA ILE A 435 -6.58 -16.58 15.58
C ILE A 435 -6.96 -18.07 15.67
N PRO A 436 -7.23 -18.74 14.53
CA PRO A 436 -7.46 -20.18 14.49
C PRO A 436 -6.24 -20.97 14.98
N GLU A 437 -6.46 -22.18 15.50
CA GLU A 437 -5.38 -23.10 15.85
C GLU A 437 -4.56 -23.45 14.59
N GLY A 438 -3.23 -23.50 14.74
CA GLY A 438 -2.32 -23.94 13.68
C GLY A 438 -2.02 -25.43 13.79
N ALA A 439 -1.55 -26.03 12.70
CA ALA A 439 -0.94 -27.36 12.72
C ALA A 439 0.52 -27.19 13.15
N ASN A 440 0.85 -27.57 14.39
CA ASN A 440 2.22 -27.53 14.87
C ASN A 440 2.82 -28.93 14.76
N GLU A 441 3.80 -29.13 13.87
CA GLU A 441 4.45 -30.44 13.66
C GLU A 441 5.20 -30.92 14.91
N ASP A 442 5.58 -30.02 15.82
CA ASP A 442 6.29 -30.33 17.06
C ASP A 442 5.39 -30.83 18.21
N GLN A 443 4.06 -30.72 18.07
CA GLN A 443 3.11 -31.36 18.99
C GLN A 443 2.72 -32.71 18.39
N GLY A 444 3.54 -33.74 18.64
CA GLY A 444 3.42 -35.09 18.08
C GLY A 444 2.17 -35.90 18.51
N ASN A 445 1.00 -35.28 18.58
CA ASN A 445 -0.27 -35.87 19.00
C ASN A 445 -1.48 -35.51 18.10
N ASP A 446 -1.32 -34.67 17.09
CA ASP A 446 -2.42 -34.39 16.15
C ASP A 446 -2.59 -35.58 15.19
N ASP A 447 -3.81 -36.13 15.11
CA ASP A 447 -4.18 -37.11 14.07
C ASP A 447 -3.83 -36.53 12.69
N PRO A 448 -3.16 -37.27 11.79
CA PRO A 448 -2.85 -36.81 10.44
C PRO A 448 -4.03 -36.17 9.69
N ASN A 449 -5.27 -36.63 9.92
CA ASN A 449 -6.46 -36.01 9.33
C ASN A 449 -6.81 -34.65 9.96
N GLU A 450 -6.58 -34.48 11.26
CA GLU A 450 -6.75 -33.22 11.96
C GLU A 450 -5.69 -32.20 11.54
N MET A 451 -4.44 -32.65 11.39
CA MET A 451 -3.33 -31.85 10.89
C MET A 451 -3.58 -31.41 9.43
N LEU A 452 -4.09 -32.31 8.59
CA LEU A 452 -4.50 -31.99 7.22
C LEU A 452 -5.65 -30.98 7.20
N LYS A 453 -6.66 -31.11 8.06
CA LYS A 453 -7.76 -30.12 8.17
C LYS A 453 -7.26 -28.75 8.60
N LYS A 454 -6.37 -28.68 9.60
CA LYS A 454 -5.73 -27.44 10.08
C LYS A 454 -4.86 -26.79 8.99
N LEU A 455 -4.13 -27.58 8.21
CA LEU A 455 -3.29 -27.09 7.10
C LEU A 455 -4.09 -26.69 5.86
N MET A 456 -5.17 -27.40 5.53
CA MET A 456 -5.99 -27.11 4.35
C MET A 456 -7.02 -26.00 4.59
N GLY A 457 -7.16 -25.51 5.84
CA GLY A 457 -8.19 -24.53 6.19
C GLY A 457 -9.62 -25.02 5.92
N LEU A 458 -9.80 -26.34 5.78
CA LEU A 458 -11.09 -26.97 5.49
C LEU A 458 -11.78 -27.32 6.81
N VAL A 459 -12.90 -26.65 7.08
CA VAL A 459 -14.24 -27.26 7.28
C VAL A 459 -15.22 -26.17 7.75
N GLY A 460 -16.42 -26.13 7.16
CA GLY A 460 -17.48 -25.23 7.59
C GLY A 460 -18.76 -25.12 6.74
N THR A 461 -19.04 -26.05 5.82
CA THR A 461 -20.43 -26.40 5.48
C THR A 461 -20.76 -27.73 6.14
N ASP A 462 -20.76 -27.76 7.47
CA ASP A 462 -21.56 -28.73 8.18
C ASP A 462 -22.94 -28.11 8.35
N SER A 463 -23.79 -28.41 7.37
CA SER A 463 -25.21 -28.52 7.60
C SER A 463 -25.42 -29.43 8.81
N GLU A 464 -25.85 -28.86 9.93
CA GLU A 464 -26.51 -29.64 10.96
C GLU A 464 -27.67 -30.40 10.32
N LYS A 465 -27.56 -31.73 10.30
CA LYS A 465 -28.67 -32.64 10.04
C LYS A 465 -29.30 -33.01 11.38
N LYS A 466 -30.50 -32.51 11.66
CA LYS A 466 -31.71 -33.30 11.99
C LYS A 466 -32.88 -32.40 12.37
#